data_AF-A0A0F9CUD4-F1
#
_entry.id   AF-A0A0F9CUD4-F1
#
_cell.length_a   1.000
_cell.length_b   1.000
_cell.length_c   1.000
_cell.angle_alpha   90.00
_cell.angle_beta   90.00
_cell.angle_gamma   90.00
#
_symmetry.space_group_name_H-M   'P 1'
#
loop_
_entity.id
_entity.type
_entity.pdbx_description
1 polymer ?
#
loop_
_entity_poly.entity_id
_entity_poly.type
_entity_poly.pdbx_seq_one_letter_code
_entity_poly.pdbx_strand_id
1 'polypeptide(L)' 'MKQLRGILSAFRDMADNWNPDYWIYVAGGTLWVMKHDKNGERAMLSNGGVDPLYRVAGFLGILADGGDW' A
#
# COMPACT_ATOMS: atom_id res chain seq x y z
N MET A 1 -12.12 -24.30 3.05
CA MET A 1 -11.74 -24.25 1.62
C MET A 1 -12.47 -23.19 0.80
N LYS A 2 -13.81 -23.06 0.85
CA LYS A 2 -14.54 -22.01 0.09
C LYS A 2 -14.14 -20.57 0.45
N GLN A 3 -13.96 -20.27 1.75
CA GLN A 3 -13.52 -18.93 2.20
C GLN A 3 -12.15 -18.52 1.66
N LEU A 4 -11.17 -19.44 1.67
CA LEU A 4 -9.83 -19.16 1.16
C LEU A 4 -9.85 -18.81 -0.34
N ARG A 5 -10.67 -19.52 -1.14
CA ARG A 5 -10.84 -19.21 -2.56
C ARG A 5 -11.46 -17.84 -2.78
N GLY A 6 -12.45 -17.45 -1.96
CA GLY A 6 -13.05 -16.12 -2.01
C GLY A 6 -12.05 -15.01 -1.68
N ILE A 7 -11.22 -15.21 -0.65
CA ILE A 7 -10.17 -14.25 -0.25
C ILE A 7 -9.13 -14.09 -1.37
N LEU A 8 -8.65 -15.19 -1.96
CA LEU A 8 -7.69 -15.14 -3.07
C LEU A 8 -8.28 -14.47 -4.31
N SER A 9 -9.57 -14.69 -4.59
CA SER A 9 -10.27 -14.00 -5.68
C SER A 9 -10.31 -12.50 -5.44
N ALA A 10 -10.67 -12.06 -4.23
CA ALA A 10 -10.72 -10.65 -3.89
C ALA A 10 -9.34 -9.97 -4.02
N PHE A 11 -8.26 -10.64 -3.61
CA PHE A 11 -6.91 -10.11 -3.81
C PHE A 11 -6.53 -10.01 -5.28
N ARG A 12 -6.93 -10.98 -6.10
CA ARG A 12 -6.67 -10.96 -7.54
C ARG A 12 -7.45 -9.84 -8.23
N ASP A 13 -8.73 -9.71 -7.91
CA ASP A 13 -9.57 -8.63 -8.43
C ASP A 13 -9.02 -7.25 -8.03
N MET A 14 -8.52 -7.13 -6.79
CA MET A 14 -7.86 -5.91 -6.33
C MET A 14 -6.57 -5.62 -7.10
N ALA A 15 -5.76 -6.64 -7.39
CA ALA A 15 -4.54 -6.46 -8.17
C ALA A 15 -4.83 -6.08 -9.62
N ASP A 16 -5.84 -6.72 -10.23
CA ASP A 16 -6.21 -6.49 -11.63
C ASP A 16 -6.91 -5.14 -11.84
N ASN A 17 -7.62 -4.62 -10.82
CA ASN A 17 -8.37 -3.36 -10.88
C ASN A 17 -7.77 -2.27 -9.99
N TRP A 18 -6.49 -2.40 -9.61
CA TRP A 18 -5.84 -1.40 -8.79
C TRP A 18 -5.79 -0.06 -9.53
N ASN A 19 -6.14 1.03 -8.85
CA ASN A 19 -6.03 2.36 -9.44
C ASN A 19 -4.55 2.79 -9.47
N PRO A 20 -3.97 3.04 -10.66
CA PRO A 20 -2.55 3.32 -10.81
C PRO A 20 -2.11 4.67 -10.20
N ASP A 21 -3.04 5.56 -9.84
CA ASP A 21 -2.73 6.81 -9.15
C ASP A 21 -2.27 6.59 -7.69
N TYR A 22 -2.48 5.38 -7.16
CA TYR A 22 -2.14 5.03 -5.79
C TYR A 22 -1.14 3.88 -5.71
N TRP A 23 -0.47 3.79 -4.58
CA TRP A 23 0.41 2.68 -4.22
C TRP A 23 0.31 2.37 -2.73
N ILE A 24 0.80 1.21 -2.34
CA ILE A 24 0.75 0.74 -0.95
C ILE A 24 2.15 0.83 -0.35
N TYR A 25 2.25 1.44 0.83
CA TYR A 25 3.45 1.41 1.66
C TYR A 25 3.14 0.67 2.95
N VAL A 26 3.99 -0.28 3.34
CA VAL A 26 3.82 -1.05 4.57
C VAL A 26 5.10 -0.97 5.39
N ALA A 27 5.01 -0.44 6.60
CA ALA A 27 6.12 -0.40 7.55
C ALA A 27 5.62 -0.18 8.98
N GLY A 28 6.40 -0.63 9.97
CA GLY A 28 6.17 -0.33 11.38
C GLY A 28 4.78 -0.72 11.87
N GLY A 29 4.25 -1.85 11.41
CA GLY A 29 2.93 -2.34 11.82
C GLY A 29 1.73 -1.63 11.15
N THR A 30 1.98 -0.84 10.11
CA THR A 30 0.96 -0.02 9.45
C THR A 30 1.02 -0.19 7.94
N LEU A 31 -0.17 -0.30 7.31
CA LEU A 31 -0.34 -0.17 5.87
C LEU A 31 -0.90 1.21 5.54
N TRP A 32 -0.27 1.87 4.58
CA TRP A 32 -0.67 3.16 4.05
C TRP A 32 -1.05 3.02 2.59
N VAL A 33 -2.20 3.58 2.22
CA VAL A 33 -2.51 3.90 0.82
C VAL A 33 -1.97 5.29 0.55
N MET A 34 -1.10 5.38 -0.44
CA MET A 34 -0.35 6.57 -0.82
C MET A 34 -0.76 7.00 -2.22
N LYS A 35 -0.82 8.30 -2.48
CA LYS A 35 -0.89 8.82 -3.85
C LYS A 35 0.51 8.93 -4.44
N HIS A 36 0.64 8.77 -5.76
CA HIS A 36 1.87 9.15 -6.46
C HIS A 36 2.08 10.67 -6.44
N ASP A 37 3.32 11.09 -6.62
CA ASP A 37 3.66 12.51 -6.77
C ASP A 37 3.18 13.06 -8.13
N LYS A 38 3.43 14.35 -8.38
CA LYS A 38 3.05 15.01 -9.64
C LYS A 38 3.72 14.42 -10.89
N ASN A 39 4.78 13.62 -10.71
CA ASN A 39 5.51 12.96 -11.80
C ASN A 39 5.06 11.50 -11.98
N GLY A 40 4.12 11.01 -11.16
CA GLY A 40 3.71 9.60 -11.16
C GLY A 40 4.63 8.69 -10.34
N GLU A 41 5.57 9.26 -9.57
CA GLU A 41 6.54 8.49 -8.79
C GLU A 41 6.08 8.30 -7.34
N ARG A 42 6.71 7.35 -6.63
CA ARG A 42 6.47 7.17 -5.19
C ARG A 42 6.90 8.44 -4.46
N ALA A 43 5.96 9.06 -3.75
CA ALA A 43 6.24 10.27 -2.96
C ALA A 43 7.09 9.93 -1.74
N MET A 44 8.41 10.12 -1.87
CA MET A 44 9.41 9.84 -0.83
C MET A 44 9.99 11.15 -0.28
N LEU A 45 10.36 11.16 1.00
CA LEU A 45 11.11 12.27 1.58
C LEU A 45 12.58 12.19 1.16
N SER A 46 13.24 13.34 1.05
CA SER A 46 14.66 13.44 0.64
C SER A 46 15.63 12.75 1.62
N ASN A 47 15.23 12.60 2.89
CA ASN A 47 15.98 11.90 3.93
C ASN A 47 15.57 10.43 4.10
N GLY A 48 14.77 9.89 3.19
CA GLY A 48 14.25 8.53 3.25
C GLY A 48 12.87 8.42 3.90
N GLY A 49 12.18 7.31 3.63
CA GLY A 49 10.79 7.12 4.02
C GLY A 49 9.79 7.82 3.08
N VAL A 50 8.51 7.62 3.35
CA VAL A 50 7.41 8.14 2.51
C VAL A 50 6.96 9.53 2.96
N ASP A 51 6.58 10.39 2.02
CA ASP A 51 6.07 11.73 2.31
C ASP A 51 4.65 11.65 2.90
N PRO A 52 4.43 12.09 4.15
CA PRO A 52 3.12 12.03 4.80
C PRO A 52 2.04 12.89 4.11
N LEU A 53 2.41 13.89 3.30
CA LEU A 53 1.45 14.71 2.56
C LEU A 53 0.69 13.94 1.49
N TYR A 54 1.21 12.79 1.07
CA TYR A 54 0.60 11.94 0.04
C TYR A 54 -0.17 10.75 0.63
N ARG A 55 -0.38 10.71 1.96
CA ARG A 55 -1.20 9.68 2.62
C ARG A 55 -2.68 9.89 2.33
N VAL A 56 -3.36 8.81 1.95
CA VAL A 56 -4.81 8.79 1.68
C VAL A 56 -5.55 8.08 2.79
N ALA A 57 -5.06 6.91 3.20
CA ALA A 57 -5.65 6.11 4.26
C ALA A 57 -4.59 5.30 5.01
N GLY A 58 -4.83 5.06 6.30
CA GLY A 58 -3.96 4.26 7.15
C GLY A 58 -4.72 3.14 7.83
N PHE A 59 -4.12 1.95 7.85
CA PHE A 59 -4.64 0.75 8.48
C PHE A 59 -3.61 0.26 9.51
N LEU A 60 -3.97 0.40 10.78
CA LEU A 60 -3.10 0.12 11.92
C LEU A 60 -3.21 -1.35 12.36
N GLY A 61 -2.17 -1.83 13.04
CA GLY A 61 -2.17 -3.18 13.63
C GLY A 61 -1.99 -4.29 12.61
N ILE A 62 -1.48 -3.97 11.42
CA ILE A 62 -1.06 -4.98 10.45
C ILE A 62 0.32 -5.45 10.86
N LEU A 63 0.44 -6.71 11.28
CA LEU A 63 1.74 -7.33 11.51
C LEU A 63 2.48 -7.38 10.17
N ALA A 64 3.38 -6.44 9.97
CA ALA A 64 4.26 -6.38 8.83
C ALA A 64 5.67 -6.17 9.33
N ASP A 65 6.57 -7.08 8.94
CA ASP A 65 7.99 -6.81 9.03
C ASP A 65 8.30 -5.69 8.03
N GLY A 66 9.03 -4.68 8.48
CA GLY A 66 9.20 -3.42 7.77
C GLY A 66 10.04 -3.58 6.51
N GLY A 67 9.46 -4.18 5.46
CA GLY A 67 9.89 -4.11 4.07
C GLY A 67 11.37 -4.36 3.79
N ASP A 68 11.75 -5.64 3.74
CA ASP A 68 12.69 -6.13 2.70
C ASP A 68 11.93 -7.19 1.88
N TRP A 69 11.37 -6.77 0.75
CA TRP A 69 10.87 -7.64 -0.32
C TRP A 69 11.49 -7.18 -1.64
#